data_AF-A0A315XVJ9-F1
#
_entry.id   AF-A0A315XVJ9-F1
#
_cell.length_a   1.000
_cell.length_b   1.000
_cell.length_c   1.000
_cell.angle_alpha   90.00
_cell.angle_beta   90.00
_cell.angle_gamma   90.00
#
_symmetry.space_group_name_H-M   'P 1'
#
loop_
_entity.id
_entity.type
_entity.pdbx_description
1 polymer ?
#
loop_
_entity_poly.entity_id
_entity_poly.type
_entity_poly.pdbx_seq_one_letter_code
_entity_poly.pdbx_strand_id
1 'polypeptide(L)'
;MNNDSTALYAFRKYGNTVLRAAFAISGSYAEAEDIVQDVFLSLHTKPRSFNDDEHLKAWLLRVTINKCKNLRRSFRFSRTCSLDELEHSEAICEISTEGRELREEISALPKKYAEVIFLHYYEGYSIKEIAEILGKNENTVGSLLRRGRDRLRTELEREDEICREKIIKTL
;
A
#
# COMPACT_ATOMS: atom_id res chain seq x y z
N MET A 1 16.47 13.61 21.05
CA MET A 1 16.82 13.52 19.61
C MET A 1 16.11 14.67 18.91
N ASN A 2 16.81 15.46 18.08
CA ASN A 2 16.19 16.51 17.28
C ASN A 2 15.27 15.89 16.22
N ASN A 3 14.13 16.53 15.94
CA ASN A 3 13.15 16.03 14.96
C ASN A 3 13.76 15.82 13.55
N ASP A 4 14.73 16.65 13.15
CA ASP A 4 15.48 16.49 11.90
C ASP A 4 16.19 15.14 11.80
N SER A 5 16.88 14.74 12.86
CA SER A 5 17.66 13.50 12.88
C SER A 5 16.74 12.28 12.84
N THR A 6 15.59 12.34 13.52
CA THR A 6 14.59 11.26 13.53
C THR A 6 13.92 11.09 12.16
N ALA A 7 13.52 12.20 11.52
CA ALA A 7 12.86 12.15 10.22
C ALA A 7 13.80 11.62 9.13
N LEU A 8 15.06 12.08 9.10
CA LEU A 8 16.06 11.59 8.15
C LEU A 8 16.40 10.11 8.36
N TYR A 9 16.55 9.69 9.62
CA TYR A 9 16.73 8.27 9.97
C TYR A 9 15.56 7.42 9.46
N ALA A 10 14.33 7.83 9.78
CA ALA A 10 13.11 7.12 9.38
C ALA A 10 12.98 7.06 7.85
N PHE A 11 13.30 8.14 7.14
CA PHE A 11 13.26 8.17 5.68
C PHE A 11 14.23 7.17 5.07
N ARG A 12 15.49 7.16 5.52
CA ARG A 12 16.51 6.23 5.02
C ARG A 12 16.15 4.77 5.30
N LYS A 13 15.54 4.50 6.45
CA LYS A 13 15.22 3.12 6.88
C LYS A 13 13.91 2.60 6.31
N TYR A 14 12.87 3.43 6.25
CA TYR A 14 11.50 3.01 5.92
C TYR A 14 10.91 3.69 4.69
N GLY A 15 11.64 4.57 4.00
CA GLY A 15 11.13 5.29 2.81
C GLY A 15 10.56 4.36 1.76
N ASN A 16 11.27 3.27 1.43
CA ASN A 16 10.82 2.27 0.47
C ASN A 16 9.56 1.53 0.95
N THR A 17 9.48 1.18 2.24
CA THR A 17 8.28 0.56 2.83
C THR A 17 7.07 1.49 2.73
N VAL A 18 7.24 2.77 3.04
CA VAL A 18 6.18 3.79 2.96
C VAL A 18 5.74 3.98 1.51
N LEU A 19 6.69 4.04 0.56
CA LEU A 19 6.40 4.18 -0.87
C LEU A 19 5.62 2.96 -1.40
N ARG A 20 6.06 1.75 -1.07
CA ARG A 20 5.37 0.50 -1.46
C ARG A 20 3.96 0.44 -0.90
N ALA A 21 3.78 0.81 0.37
CA ALA A 21 2.46 0.86 1.00
C ALA A 21 1.56 1.91 0.35
N ALA A 22 2.09 3.11 0.09
CA ALA A 22 1.36 4.19 -0.56
C ALA A 22 0.91 3.77 -1.96
N PHE A 23 1.84 3.24 -2.77
CA PHE A 23 1.58 2.78 -4.12
C PHE A 23 0.58 1.62 -4.18
N ALA A 24 0.74 0.60 -3.32
CA ALA A 24 -0.17 -0.54 -3.27
C ALA A 24 -1.62 -0.12 -2.98
N ILE A 25 -1.83 1.04 -2.34
CA ILE A 25 -3.14 1.54 -1.96
C ILE A 25 -3.64 2.65 -2.90
N SER A 26 -2.76 3.50 -3.45
CA SER A 26 -3.12 4.55 -4.41
C SER A 26 -3.34 3.98 -5.80
N GLY A 27 -2.49 3.05 -6.23
CA GLY A 27 -2.37 2.59 -7.62
C GLY A 27 -1.58 3.55 -8.52
N SER A 28 -1.15 4.71 -8.00
CA SER A 28 -0.45 5.75 -8.75
C SER A 28 0.88 6.09 -8.09
N TYR A 29 1.95 6.12 -8.89
CA TYR A 29 3.29 6.44 -8.42
C TYR A 29 3.43 7.89 -7.98
N ALA A 30 2.92 8.83 -8.78
CA ALA A 30 2.92 10.24 -8.44
C ALA A 30 2.20 10.50 -7.11
N GLU A 31 1.01 9.92 -6.92
CA GLU A 31 0.31 10.01 -5.63
C GLU A 31 1.12 9.37 -4.49
N ALA A 32 1.83 8.28 -4.75
CA ALA A 32 2.60 7.59 -3.73
C ALA A 32 3.80 8.43 -3.26
N GLU A 33 4.51 9.08 -4.18
CA GLU A 33 5.61 10.00 -3.88
C GLU A 33 5.15 11.20 -3.04
N ASP A 34 4.03 11.82 -3.46
CA ASP A 34 3.42 12.92 -2.71
C ASP A 34 3.08 12.48 -1.28
N ILE A 35 2.46 11.30 -1.12
CA ILE A 35 2.12 10.75 0.19
C ILE A 35 3.37 10.50 1.03
N VAL A 36 4.43 9.94 0.45
CA VAL A 36 5.72 9.71 1.13
C VAL A 36 6.25 11.03 1.68
N GLN A 37 6.35 12.06 0.85
CA GLN A 37 6.83 13.38 1.26
C GLN A 37 6.01 13.93 2.44
N ASP A 38 4.69 13.83 2.32
CA ASP A 38 3.73 14.28 3.32
C ASP A 38 3.83 13.52 4.66
N VAL A 39 4.11 12.22 4.63
CA VAL A 39 4.29 11.36 5.81
C VAL A 39 5.54 11.80 6.57
N PHE A 40 6.67 11.95 5.88
CA PHE A 40 7.93 12.32 6.52
C PHE A 40 7.94 13.79 6.97
N LEU A 41 7.26 14.68 6.24
CA LEU A 41 7.01 16.06 6.71
C LEU A 41 6.15 16.07 7.98
N SER A 42 5.15 15.21 8.07
CA SER A 42 4.32 15.06 9.28
C SER A 42 5.12 14.54 10.48
N LEU A 43 6.10 13.66 10.24
CA LEU A 43 7.02 13.16 11.26
C LEU A 43 7.95 14.27 11.76
N HIS A 44 8.48 15.08 10.84
CA HIS A 44 9.39 16.16 11.16
C HIS A 44 8.70 17.30 11.94
N THR A 45 7.50 17.70 11.52
CA THR A 45 6.79 18.87 12.06
C THR A 45 6.13 18.64 13.41
N LYS A 46 5.85 17.38 13.79
CA LYS A 46 5.14 17.07 15.04
C LYS A 46 6.03 16.23 15.96
N PRO A 47 6.45 16.76 17.12
CA PRO A 47 7.24 16.00 18.07
C PRO A 47 6.45 14.77 18.53
N ARG A 48 7.08 13.60 18.43
CA ARG A 48 6.54 12.31 18.86
C ARG A 48 7.65 11.49 19.49
N SER A 49 7.29 10.72 20.51
CA SER A 49 8.12 9.67 21.06
C SER A 49 7.67 8.33 20.49
N PHE A 50 8.66 7.51 20.12
CA PHE A 50 8.46 6.11 19.75
C PHE A 50 9.21 5.26 20.77
N ASN A 51 8.66 4.09 21.07
CA ASN A 51 9.25 3.18 22.06
C ASN A 51 10.40 2.40 21.44
N ASP A 52 10.23 2.03 20.18
CA ASP A 52 11.18 1.30 19.36
C ASP A 52 10.93 1.59 17.87
N ASP A 53 11.74 0.96 17.04
CA ASP A 53 11.69 1.02 15.58
C ASP A 53 10.40 0.46 14.99
N GLU A 54 9.78 -0.52 15.65
CA GLU A 54 8.54 -1.14 15.19
C GLU A 54 7.35 -0.22 15.42
N HIS A 55 7.30 0.46 16.56
CA HIS A 55 6.31 1.50 16.85
C HIS A 55 6.43 2.66 15.85
N LEU A 56 7.65 3.06 15.47
CA LEU A 56 7.87 4.06 14.42
C LEU A 56 7.34 3.57 13.06
N LYS A 57 7.68 2.34 12.65
CA LYS A 57 7.22 1.74 11.39
C LYS A 57 5.70 1.63 11.32
N ALA A 58 5.07 1.10 12.37
CA ALA A 58 3.62 0.98 12.49
C ALA A 58 2.93 2.35 12.39
N TRP A 59 3.53 3.39 13.01
CA TRP A 59 3.03 4.75 12.90
C TRP A 59 3.12 5.30 11.48
N LEU A 60 4.26 5.12 10.81
CA LEU A 60 4.45 5.55 9.41
C LEU A 60 3.38 4.92 8.51
N LEU A 61 3.22 3.60 8.57
CA LEU A 61 2.23 2.85 7.80
C LEU A 61 0.80 3.34 8.09
N ARG A 62 0.45 3.60 9.35
CA ARG A 62 -0.86 4.15 9.72
C ARG A 62 -1.11 5.51 9.07
N VAL A 63 -0.12 6.41 9.10
CA VAL A 63 -0.25 7.75 8.50
C VAL A 63 -0.39 7.65 6.98
N THR A 64 0.41 6.81 6.33
CA THR A 64 0.33 6.52 4.90
C THR A 64 -1.08 6.09 4.50
N ILE A 65 -1.60 5.04 5.15
CA ILE A 65 -2.93 4.48 4.86
C ILE A 65 -4.02 5.54 5.04
N ASN A 66 -3.93 6.37 6.08
CA ASN A 66 -4.89 7.45 6.31
C ASN A 66 -4.83 8.53 5.23
N LYS A 67 -3.64 8.89 4.74
CA LYS A 67 -3.48 9.84 3.62
C LYS A 67 -4.03 9.27 2.32
N CYS A 68 -3.76 8.01 2.00
CA CYS A 68 -4.33 7.32 0.83
C CYS A 68 -5.88 7.28 0.84
N LYS A 69 -6.50 7.21 2.03
CA LYS A 69 -7.96 7.29 2.22
C LYS A 69 -8.51 8.69 1.94
N ASN A 70 -7.79 9.73 2.36
CA ASN A 70 -8.24 11.12 2.24
C ASN A 70 -8.20 11.62 0.79
N LEU A 71 -7.17 11.25 0.01
CA LEU A 71 -7.08 11.60 -1.42
C LEU A 71 -8.32 11.16 -2.21
N ARG A 72 -8.91 10.01 -1.86
CA ARG A 72 -10.13 9.51 -2.49
C ARG A 72 -11.38 10.35 -2.25
N ARG A 73 -11.44 11.15 -1.17
CA ARG A 73 -12.55 12.10 -0.99
C ARG A 73 -12.48 13.24 -2.01
N SER A 74 -11.27 13.62 -2.42
CA SER A 74 -11.01 14.64 -3.43
C SER A 74 -11.16 14.07 -4.85
N PHE A 75 -10.60 12.90 -5.15
CA PHE A 75 -10.63 12.26 -6.47
C PHE A 75 -11.97 11.62 -6.89
N ARG A 76 -12.97 11.49 -5.99
CA ARG A 76 -14.34 11.09 -6.42
C ARG A 76 -14.94 12.07 -7.46
N PHE A 77 -14.31 13.23 -7.66
CA PHE A 77 -14.66 14.24 -8.65
C PHE A 77 -13.83 14.24 -9.95
N SER A 78 -12.76 13.44 -10.09
CA SER A 78 -11.91 13.45 -11.29
C SER A 78 -11.36 12.06 -11.57
N ARG A 79 -11.63 11.50 -12.75
CA ARG A 79 -11.13 10.19 -13.18
C ARG A 79 -10.29 10.36 -14.44
N THR A 80 -8.99 10.14 -14.32
CA THR A 80 -8.07 9.83 -15.42
C THR A 80 -6.90 9.02 -14.85
N CYS A 81 -6.70 7.77 -15.32
CA CYS A 81 -5.41 7.07 -15.21
C CYS A 81 -4.56 7.50 -16.42
N SER A 82 -3.29 7.85 -16.21
CA SER A 82 -2.36 8.24 -17.28
C SER A 82 -1.43 7.07 -17.66
N LEU A 83 -0.91 7.10 -18.89
CA LEU A 83 0.01 6.08 -19.42
C LEU A 83 1.37 6.03 -18.69
N ASP A 84 1.79 7.12 -18.03
CA ASP A 84 3.09 7.23 -17.32
C ASP A 84 3.23 6.29 -16.12
N GLU A 85 2.12 5.71 -15.63
CA GLU A 85 2.13 4.83 -14.46
C GLU A 85 2.82 3.47 -14.73
N LEU A 86 2.90 3.04 -16.00
CA LEU A 86 3.51 1.76 -16.39
C LEU A 86 5.04 1.78 -16.26
N GLU A 87 5.72 2.86 -16.68
CA GLU A 87 7.18 2.97 -16.58
C GLU A 87 7.67 3.08 -15.13
N HIS A 88 6.95 3.81 -14.28
CA HIS A 88 7.29 3.95 -12.86
C HIS A 88 7.03 2.66 -12.06
N SER A 89 6.12 1.80 -12.54
CA SER A 89 5.93 0.47 -11.98
C SER A 89 7.21 -0.34 -12.07
N GLU A 90 7.94 -0.26 -13.19
CA GLU A 90 9.20 -0.98 -13.43
C GLU A 90 10.34 -0.52 -12.53
N ALA A 91 10.46 0.78 -12.28
CA ALA A 91 11.48 1.35 -11.37
C ALA A 91 11.27 0.91 -9.91
N ILE A 92 10.01 0.79 -9.44
CA ILE A 92 9.75 0.15 -8.13
C ILE A 92 9.99 -1.36 -8.20
N CYS A 93 9.77 -2.02 -9.34
CA CYS A 93 9.95 -3.47 -9.48
C CYS A 93 11.41 -3.92 -9.36
N GLU A 94 12.40 -3.08 -9.68
CA GLU A 94 13.81 -3.39 -9.41
C GLU A 94 14.13 -3.47 -7.89
N ILE A 95 13.25 -2.95 -7.03
CA ILE A 95 13.43 -2.95 -5.57
C ILE A 95 12.92 -4.25 -4.91
N SER A 96 12.15 -5.10 -5.61
CA SER A 96 11.87 -6.49 -5.19
C SER A 96 11.37 -7.34 -6.36
N THR A 97 12.18 -8.29 -6.82
CA THR A 97 11.94 -9.17 -7.97
C THR A 97 10.73 -10.11 -7.83
N GLU A 98 10.22 -10.34 -6.62
CA GLU A 98 9.11 -11.27 -6.33
C GLU A 98 7.72 -10.60 -6.27
N GLY A 99 7.65 -9.27 -6.41
CA GLY A 99 6.44 -8.49 -6.14
C GLY A 99 5.66 -7.97 -7.34
N ARG A 100 6.00 -8.36 -8.58
CA ARG A 100 5.45 -7.75 -9.80
C ARG A 100 3.99 -8.19 -10.08
N GLU A 101 3.70 -9.48 -9.98
CA GLU A 101 2.37 -10.04 -10.35
C GLU A 101 1.29 -9.66 -9.33
N LEU A 102 1.53 -9.92 -8.04
CA LEU A 102 0.55 -9.64 -6.97
C LEU A 102 0.24 -8.15 -6.75
N ARG A 103 1.05 -7.23 -7.31
CA ARG A 103 0.98 -5.78 -7.07
C ARG A 103 0.00 -5.06 -8.00
N GLU A 104 -0.17 -5.51 -9.24
CA GLU A 104 -1.22 -5.02 -10.14
C GLU A 104 -2.60 -5.48 -9.66
N GLU A 105 -2.67 -6.71 -9.17
CA GLU A 105 -3.90 -7.30 -8.62
C GLU A 105 -4.35 -6.60 -7.32
N ILE A 106 -3.40 -6.20 -6.46
CA ILE A 106 -3.73 -5.42 -5.24
C ILE A 106 -4.20 -4.01 -5.58
N SER A 107 -3.64 -3.34 -6.59
CA SER A 107 -4.09 -2.01 -7.00
C SER A 107 -5.52 -2.04 -7.57
N ALA A 108 -5.92 -3.15 -8.19
CA ALA A 108 -7.28 -3.41 -8.64
C ALA A 108 -8.28 -3.64 -7.47
N LEU A 109 -7.78 -3.98 -6.27
CA LEU A 109 -8.65 -4.14 -5.11
C LEU A 109 -9.17 -2.79 -4.59
N PRO A 110 -10.42 -2.78 -4.07
CA PRO A 110 -10.85 -1.70 -3.20
C PRO A 110 -9.85 -1.47 -2.06
N LYS A 111 -9.38 -0.21 -1.89
CA LYS A 111 -8.35 0.21 -0.90
C LYS A 111 -8.47 -0.42 0.49
N LYS A 112 -9.70 -0.63 1.00
CA LYS A 112 -9.97 -1.26 2.31
C LYS A 112 -9.51 -2.72 2.41
N TYR A 113 -9.36 -3.42 1.28
CA TYR A 113 -8.79 -4.77 1.21
C TYR A 113 -7.29 -4.71 0.95
N ALA A 114 -6.85 -3.82 0.05
CA ALA A 114 -5.44 -3.58 -0.22
C ALA A 114 -4.66 -3.24 1.07
N GLU A 115 -5.20 -2.38 1.94
CA GLU A 115 -4.54 -2.00 3.19
C GLU A 115 -4.28 -3.19 4.12
N VAL A 116 -5.24 -4.10 4.28
CA VAL A 116 -5.08 -5.26 5.18
C VAL A 116 -4.22 -6.35 4.54
N ILE A 117 -4.34 -6.54 3.22
CA ILE A 117 -3.52 -7.50 2.48
C ILE A 117 -2.05 -7.09 2.50
N PHE A 118 -1.76 -5.80 2.25
CA PHE A 118 -0.41 -5.27 2.29
C PHE A 118 0.21 -5.48 3.68
N LEU A 119 -0.47 -5.02 4.74
CA LEU A 119 0.05 -5.15 6.09
C LEU A 119 0.27 -6.62 6.51
N HIS A 120 -0.58 -7.54 6.07
CA HIS A 120 -0.46 -8.94 6.45
C HIS A 120 0.62 -9.69 5.67
N TYR A 121 0.60 -9.60 4.33
CA TYR A 121 1.45 -10.42 3.47
C TYR A 121 2.81 -9.79 3.16
N TYR A 122 2.89 -8.45 3.09
CA TYR A 122 4.14 -7.75 2.78
C TYR A 122 4.89 -7.31 4.03
N GLU A 123 4.16 -6.91 5.07
CA GLU A 123 4.77 -6.43 6.32
C GLU A 123 4.75 -7.49 7.43
N GLY A 124 4.03 -8.59 7.26
CA GLY A 124 4.02 -9.72 8.19
C GLY A 124 3.19 -9.51 9.47
N TYR A 125 2.38 -8.45 9.56
CA TYR A 125 1.60 -8.16 10.76
C TYR A 125 0.48 -9.18 10.98
N SER A 126 0.26 -9.53 12.24
CA SER A 126 -0.88 -10.30 12.70
C SER A 126 -2.19 -9.51 12.61
N ILE A 127 -3.33 -10.22 12.65
CA ILE A 127 -4.67 -9.59 12.65
C ILE A 127 -4.81 -8.57 13.79
N LYS A 128 -4.24 -8.88 14.95
CA LYS A 128 -4.25 -8.02 16.13
C LYS A 128 -3.45 -6.74 15.91
N GLU A 129 -2.22 -6.85 15.43
CA GLU A 129 -1.39 -5.67 15.15
C GLU A 129 -2.00 -4.79 14.06
N ILE A 130 -2.56 -5.40 13.01
CA ILE A 130 -3.28 -4.67 11.96
C ILE A 130 -4.49 -3.93 12.54
N ALA A 131 -5.22 -4.53 13.47
CA ALA A 131 -6.33 -3.89 14.15
C ALA A 131 -5.89 -2.65 14.93
N GLU A 132 -4.75 -2.72 15.63
CA GLU A 132 -4.13 -1.61 16.35
C GLU A 132 -3.63 -0.50 15.41
N ILE A 133 -2.92 -0.87 14.33
CA ILE A 133 -2.42 0.05 13.30
C ILE A 133 -3.59 0.80 12.65
N LEU A 134 -4.64 0.09 12.25
CA LEU A 134 -5.77 0.67 11.53
C LEU A 134 -6.84 1.29 12.43
N GLY A 135 -6.79 1.07 13.75
CA GLY A 135 -7.84 1.45 14.69
C GLY A 135 -9.18 0.76 14.38
N LYS A 136 -9.14 -0.54 14.08
CA LYS A 136 -10.31 -1.39 13.75
C LYS A 136 -10.46 -2.52 14.76
N ASN A 137 -11.60 -3.20 14.75
CA ASN A 137 -11.78 -4.44 15.50
C ASN A 137 -11.11 -5.62 14.75
N GLU A 138 -10.49 -6.56 15.47
CA GLU A 138 -9.85 -7.76 14.91
C GLU A 138 -10.79 -8.57 14.00
N ASN A 139 -12.06 -8.73 14.37
CA ASN A 139 -13.07 -9.41 13.54
C ASN A 139 -13.31 -8.69 12.22
N THR A 140 -13.21 -7.36 12.22
CA THR A 140 -13.31 -6.55 11.00
C THR A 140 -12.10 -6.78 10.12
N VAL A 141 -10.89 -6.79 10.69
CA VAL A 141 -9.66 -7.07 9.95
C VAL A 141 -9.69 -8.47 9.35
N GLY A 142 -10.06 -9.50 10.13
CA GLY A 142 -10.21 -10.87 9.63
C GLY A 142 -11.23 -10.97 8.49
N SER A 143 -12.37 -10.28 8.62
CA SER A 143 -13.38 -10.22 7.56
C SER A 143 -12.89 -9.51 6.30
N LEU A 144 -12.14 -8.42 6.43
CA LEU A 144 -11.55 -7.69 5.31
C LEU A 144 -10.48 -8.53 4.60
N LEU A 145 -9.62 -9.22 5.34
CA LEU A 145 -8.62 -10.14 4.79
C LEU A 145 -9.27 -11.28 4.01
N ARG A 146 -10.30 -11.91 4.58
CA ARG A 146 -11.03 -12.99 3.90
C ARG A 146 -11.64 -12.50 2.58
N ARG A 147 -12.39 -11.40 2.61
CA ARG A 147 -13.02 -10.83 1.41
C ARG A 147 -12.00 -10.32 0.39
N GLY A 148 -10.87 -9.79 0.86
CA GLY A 148 -9.76 -9.38 0.01
C GLY A 148 -9.16 -10.56 -0.75
N ARG A 149 -8.85 -11.66 -0.04
CA ARG A 149 -8.37 -12.91 -0.64
C ARG A 149 -9.35 -13.51 -1.63
N ASP A 150 -10.63 -13.58 -1.25
CA ASP A 150 -11.67 -14.12 -2.13
C ASP A 150 -11.73 -13.33 -3.45
N ARG A 151 -11.51 -12.01 -3.39
CA ARG A 151 -11.52 -11.14 -4.57
C ARG A 151 -10.25 -11.25 -5.42
N LEU A 152 -9.08 -11.36 -4.79
CA LEU A 152 -7.82 -11.65 -5.52
C LEU A 152 -7.94 -12.98 -6.26
N ARG A 153 -8.48 -14.02 -5.59
CA ARG A 153 -8.71 -15.33 -6.23
C ARG A 153 -9.59 -15.22 -7.45
N THR A 154 -10.73 -14.52 -7.35
CA THR A 154 -11.63 -14.34 -8.49
C THR A 154 -10.98 -13.57 -9.64
N GLU A 155 -10.13 -12.58 -9.36
CA GLU A 155 -9.46 -11.83 -10.44
C GLU A 155 -8.41 -12.69 -11.16
N LEU A 156 -7.59 -13.41 -10.40
CA LEU A 156 -6.60 -14.37 -10.91
C LEU A 156 -7.25 -15.48 -11.75
N GLU A 157 -8.36 -16.05 -11.26
CA GLU A 157 -9.13 -17.07 -12.00
C GLU A 157 -9.69 -16.52 -13.33
N ARG A 158 -10.10 -15.24 -13.37
CA ARG A 158 -10.59 -14.59 -14.60
C ARG A 158 -9.47 -14.31 -15.58
N GLU A 159 -8.29 -13.88 -15.11
CA GLU A 159 -7.13 -13.65 -15.97
C GLU A 159 -6.62 -14.95 -16.61
N ASP A 160 -6.62 -16.05 -15.86
CA ASP A 160 -6.33 -17.39 -16.38
C ASP A 160 -7.32 -17.80 -17.48
N GLU A 161 -8.61 -17.52 -17.31
CA GLU A 161 -9.66 -17.79 -18.31
C GLU A 161 -9.48 -16.93 -19.57
N ILE A 162 -9.15 -15.64 -19.41
CA ILE A 162 -8.89 -14.70 -20.51
C ILE A 162 -7.62 -15.09 -21.28
N CYS A 163 -6.55 -15.49 -20.58
CA CYS A 163 -5.32 -16.00 -21.20
C CYS A 163 -5.60 -17.29 -21.98
N ARG A 164 -6.39 -18.21 -21.43
CA ARG A 164 -6.82 -19.43 -22.14
C ARG A 164 -7.64 -19.11 -23.39
N GLU A 165 -8.60 -18.18 -23.33
CA GLU A 165 -9.38 -17.76 -24.51
C GLU A 165 -8.52 -17.08 -25.58
N LYS A 166 -7.56 -16.23 -25.19
CA LYS A 166 -6.65 -15.55 -26.13
C LYS A 166 -5.74 -16.54 -26.85
N ILE A 167 -5.22 -17.55 -26.15
CA ILE A 167 -4.41 -18.62 -26.75
C ILE A 167 -5.25 -19.43 -27.75
N ILE A 168 -6.49 -19.79 -27.39
CA ILE A 168 -7.39 -20.55 -28.28
C ILE A 168 -7.78 -19.78 -29.54
N LYS A 169 -7.91 -18.45 -29.48
CA LYS A 169 -8.23 -17.61 -30.66
C LYS A 169 -7.02 -17.30 -31.55
N THR A 170 -5.82 -17.56 -31.07
CA THR A 170 -4.56 -17.29 -31.78
C THR A 170 -3.98 -18.55 -32.45
N LEU A 171 -4.43 -19.74 -32.03
CA LEU A 171 -4.18 -21.04 -32.67
C LEU A 171 -5.29 -21.37 -33.68
#